data_AF-A0A661WCJ8-F1
#
_entry.id   AF-A0A661WCJ8-F1
#
_cell.length_a   1.000
_cell.length_b   1.000
_cell.length_c   1.000
_cell.angle_alpha   90.00
_cell.angle_beta   90.00
_cell.angle_gamma   90.00
#
_symmetry.space_group_name_H-M   'P 1'
#
loop_
_entity.id
_entity.type
_entity.pdbx_description
1 polymer ?
#
loop_
_entity_poly.entity_id
_entity_poly.type
_entity_poly.pdbx_seq_one_letter_code
_entity_poly.pdbx_strand_id
1 'polypeptide(L)'
;MEDNRERAVPQIDLETVLDWAYCEAKVWWQTVGRTIEEKAEALISPRTGSLLLKEAIQGALKLGLKSYEKGSKFDFNTVIGTVWKVRLKKWGLGHMREKMAAYSVLYEELMSRFGEAGDIRKMDGSVYENPTWSHRWRSLAISLGLTDLRLEIDAEQHRAGMGRPKEVSKMDLWTEPIGLADAFARSTWITSQNQFNFEDILGVGEKVFITLPHIKISVSPDLILRSGNDLIYEVHLYDMRNPRVPDLMSNYRIKALFSAFVEDSPEEVSTVIVRHMMTGRMMNLSPRKAAGLNEIAPMATAILRRINAKDFSGPRMVNGWDACGDCDFKPLCFEGEGLMQRYNLPLSGRITAADELIEKIHHQLASYSEADRKIGNAYARVILPWIAQNPGMTEEQIEWLLAGIG
;
A
#
# COMPACT_ATOMS: atom_id res chain seq x y z
N MET A 1 30.96 -15.77 -40.40
CA MET A 1 30.94 -16.01 -38.95
C MET A 1 29.92 -15.06 -38.36
N GLU A 2 28.66 -15.48 -38.32
CA GLU A 2 27.61 -14.71 -37.65
C GLU A 2 27.87 -14.76 -36.15
N ASP A 3 27.99 -13.56 -35.57
CA ASP A 3 28.17 -13.30 -34.15
C ASP A 3 26.89 -13.78 -33.45
N ASN A 4 26.90 -15.05 -33.02
CA ASN A 4 25.85 -15.70 -32.27
C ASN A 4 25.85 -15.14 -30.83
N ARG A 5 25.60 -13.82 -30.72
CA ARG A 5 25.26 -13.21 -29.44
C ARG A 5 23.92 -13.80 -29.07
N GLU A 6 23.92 -14.75 -28.13
CA GLU A 6 22.72 -15.12 -27.40
C GLU A 6 22.03 -13.82 -26.99
N ARG A 7 20.92 -13.50 -27.67
CA ARG A 7 20.14 -12.33 -27.29
C ARG A 7 19.64 -12.61 -25.90
N ALA A 8 20.18 -11.90 -24.91
CA ALA A 8 19.74 -11.99 -23.54
C ALA A 8 18.21 -11.89 -23.52
N VAL A 9 17.57 -12.90 -22.94
CA VAL A 9 16.12 -12.93 -22.80
C VAL A 9 15.71 -11.68 -22.03
N PRO A 10 14.82 -10.83 -22.57
CA PRO A 10 14.47 -9.57 -21.93
C PRO A 10 13.85 -9.83 -20.55
N GLN A 11 14.20 -8.99 -19.59
CA GLN A 11 13.77 -9.13 -18.20
C GLN A 11 12.90 -7.95 -17.77
N ILE A 12 11.83 -8.22 -17.00
CA ILE A 12 10.99 -7.20 -16.38
C ILE A 12 10.53 -7.62 -14.98
N ASP A 13 10.44 -6.66 -14.07
CA ASP A 13 9.86 -6.87 -12.74
C ASP A 13 8.32 -6.89 -12.83
N LEU A 14 7.68 -7.87 -12.20
CA LEU A 14 6.22 -8.01 -12.17
C LEU A 14 5.56 -6.76 -11.59
N GLU A 15 6.13 -6.17 -10.54
CA GLU A 15 5.64 -4.94 -9.93
C GLU A 15 5.61 -3.79 -10.95
N THR A 16 6.63 -3.69 -11.81
CA THR A 16 6.63 -2.74 -12.92
C THR A 16 5.52 -3.07 -13.92
N VAL A 17 5.32 -4.35 -14.24
CA VAL A 17 4.22 -4.79 -15.13
C VAL A 17 2.85 -4.37 -14.57
N LEU A 18 2.62 -4.62 -13.29
CA LEU A 18 1.36 -4.28 -12.62
C LEU A 18 1.20 -2.76 -12.49
N ASP A 19 2.25 -2.04 -12.13
CA ASP A 19 2.20 -0.58 -12.03
C ASP A 19 1.87 0.05 -13.39
N TRP A 20 2.43 -0.44 -14.50
CA TRP A 20 2.05 -0.01 -15.84
C TRP A 20 0.61 -0.39 -16.23
N ALA A 21 0.17 -1.59 -15.85
CA ALA A 21 -1.18 -2.06 -16.18
C ALA A 21 -2.28 -1.30 -15.43
N TYR A 22 -2.02 -0.91 -14.18
CA TYR A 22 -3.00 -0.26 -13.31
C TYR A 22 -2.84 1.25 -13.19
N CYS A 23 -1.62 1.78 -13.17
CA CYS A 23 -1.37 3.20 -12.94
C CYS A 23 -0.02 3.66 -13.50
N GLU A 24 -0.01 4.06 -14.77
CA GLU A 24 1.20 4.59 -15.41
C GLU A 24 1.77 5.84 -14.69
N ALA A 25 0.96 6.57 -13.93
CA ALA A 25 1.42 7.69 -13.11
C ALA A 25 2.35 7.22 -11.97
N LYS A 26 2.06 6.06 -11.37
CA LYS A 26 2.92 5.46 -10.35
C LYS A 26 4.28 5.10 -10.92
N VAL A 27 4.30 4.53 -12.12
CA VAL A 27 5.54 4.26 -12.86
C VAL A 27 6.26 5.58 -13.17
N TRP A 28 5.54 6.59 -13.67
CA TRP A 28 6.12 7.90 -13.98
C TRP A 28 6.81 8.49 -12.76
N TRP A 29 6.17 8.50 -11.58
CA TRP A 29 6.81 8.94 -10.33
C TRP A 29 8.06 8.12 -9.97
N GLN A 30 8.00 6.81 -10.18
CA GLN A 30 9.12 5.90 -9.92
C GLN A 30 10.24 5.97 -10.98
N THR A 31 10.04 6.54 -12.16
CA THR A 31 10.97 6.44 -13.30
C THR A 31 11.36 7.79 -13.89
N VAL A 32 10.40 8.66 -14.18
CA VAL A 32 10.58 9.94 -14.89
C VAL A 32 10.50 11.14 -13.95
N GLY A 33 9.55 11.16 -12.99
CA GLY A 33 9.50 12.16 -11.91
C GLY A 33 10.85 12.25 -11.20
N ARG A 34 11.45 11.07 -10.92
CA ARG A 34 12.84 10.92 -10.48
C ARG A 34 13.81 11.83 -11.23
N THR A 35 13.70 11.93 -12.56
CA THR A 35 14.66 12.66 -13.41
C THR A 35 14.34 14.13 -13.69
N ILE A 36 13.09 14.57 -13.54
CA ILE A 36 12.69 15.97 -13.77
C ILE A 36 12.75 16.78 -12.46
N GLU A 37 12.47 16.15 -11.31
CA GLU A 37 12.68 16.71 -9.96
C GLU A 37 14.12 16.53 -9.45
N GLU A 38 14.92 15.65 -10.08
CA GLU A 38 16.35 15.40 -9.76
C GLU A 38 17.23 16.66 -9.77
N LYS A 39 16.80 17.73 -10.45
CA LYS A 39 17.49 19.04 -10.42
C LYS A 39 16.96 20.02 -9.37
N ALA A 40 15.81 19.75 -8.75
CA ALA A 40 15.23 20.61 -7.71
C ALA A 40 15.31 20.00 -6.30
N GLU A 41 15.27 18.67 -6.14
CA GLU A 41 15.27 17.97 -4.84
C GLU A 41 16.19 16.73 -4.84
N ALA A 42 17.50 16.92 -4.88
CA ALA A 42 18.47 15.81 -4.94
C ALA A 42 18.54 14.89 -3.69
N LEU A 43 17.53 14.79 -2.82
CA LEU A 43 17.62 13.98 -1.59
C LEU A 43 16.39 13.14 -1.20
N ILE A 44 15.22 13.25 -1.82
CA ILE A 44 14.10 12.42 -1.37
C ILE A 44 13.22 11.91 -2.53
N SER A 45 13.29 10.60 -2.80
CA SER A 45 12.32 9.91 -3.65
C SER A 45 10.91 10.10 -3.09
N PRO A 46 9.88 10.36 -3.92
CA PRO A 46 8.51 10.33 -3.47
C PRO A 46 8.18 8.98 -2.83
N ARG A 47 7.64 9.00 -1.61
CA ARG A 47 7.25 7.83 -0.80
C ARG A 47 5.79 7.96 -0.38
N THR A 48 5.13 6.83 -0.21
CA THR A 48 3.84 6.75 0.48
C THR A 48 4.02 6.11 1.86
N GLY A 49 3.07 6.30 2.78
CA GLY A 49 3.16 5.69 4.10
C GLY A 49 3.14 4.17 4.05
N SER A 50 2.36 3.57 3.15
CA SER A 50 2.34 2.11 2.94
C SER A 50 3.69 1.58 2.44
N LEU A 51 4.33 2.28 1.51
CA LEU A 51 5.67 1.91 1.05
C LEU A 51 6.68 2.05 2.19
N LEU A 52 6.59 3.14 2.96
CA LEU A 52 7.48 3.38 4.09
C LEU A 52 7.35 2.31 5.18
N LEU A 53 6.11 1.89 5.48
CA LEU A 53 5.79 0.78 6.38
C LEU A 53 6.44 -0.53 5.90
N LYS A 54 6.22 -0.89 4.64
CA LYS A 54 6.84 -2.08 4.02
C LYS A 54 8.36 -2.02 4.08
N GLU A 55 8.95 -0.89 3.71
CA GLU A 55 10.39 -0.67 3.75
C GLU A 55 10.94 -0.75 5.18
N ALA A 56 10.18 -0.32 6.20
CA ALA A 56 10.60 -0.40 7.60
C ALA A 56 10.68 -1.86 8.05
N ILE A 57 9.63 -2.64 7.79
CA ILE A 57 9.55 -4.06 8.13
C ILE A 57 10.60 -4.88 7.38
N GLN A 58 10.70 -4.73 6.06
CA GLN A 58 11.72 -5.42 5.27
C GLN A 58 13.14 -5.02 5.69
N GLY A 59 13.37 -3.73 5.98
CA GLY A 59 14.65 -3.25 6.50
C GLY A 59 15.01 -3.88 7.84
N ALA A 60 14.03 -4.02 8.74
CA ALA A 60 14.23 -4.67 10.03
C ALA A 60 14.50 -6.17 9.86
N LEU A 61 13.78 -6.87 8.97
CA LEU A 61 14.00 -8.28 8.69
C LEU A 61 15.41 -8.53 8.12
N LYS A 62 15.85 -7.70 7.16
CA LYS A 62 17.22 -7.75 6.62
C LYS A 62 18.29 -7.52 7.68
N LEU A 63 18.09 -6.54 8.55
CA LEU A 63 19.03 -6.22 9.62
C LEU A 63 19.07 -7.33 10.68
N GLY A 64 17.91 -7.90 11.03
CA GLY A 64 17.78 -9.04 11.92
C GLY A 64 18.49 -10.28 11.38
N LEU A 65 18.23 -10.66 10.13
CA LEU A 65 18.89 -11.79 9.45
C LEU A 65 20.42 -11.63 9.44
N LYS A 66 20.91 -10.48 8.98
CA LYS A 66 22.37 -10.19 8.98
C LYS A 66 23.01 -10.22 10.36
N SER A 67 22.24 -9.89 11.41
CA SER A 67 22.74 -9.96 12.79
C SER A 67 22.79 -11.40 13.26
N TYR A 68 21.75 -12.17 12.96
CA TYR A 68 21.65 -13.59 13.26
C TYR A 68 22.80 -14.38 12.60
N GLU A 69 23.09 -14.14 11.32
CA GLU A 69 24.22 -14.73 10.59
C GLU A 69 25.58 -14.44 11.22
N LYS A 70 25.71 -13.32 11.94
CA LYS A 70 26.92 -12.91 12.68
C LYS A 70 26.93 -13.43 14.13
N GLY A 71 25.98 -14.28 14.51
CA GLY A 71 25.84 -14.83 15.87
C GLY A 71 25.26 -13.86 16.90
N SER A 72 24.72 -12.72 16.47
CA SER A 72 24.05 -11.75 17.35
C SER A 72 22.53 -11.91 17.28
N LYS A 73 21.88 -12.15 18.43
CA LYS A 73 20.42 -12.25 18.50
C LYS A 73 19.84 -10.94 19.03
N PHE A 74 19.13 -10.20 18.18
CA PHE A 74 18.31 -9.05 18.57
C PHE A 74 16.85 -9.41 18.40
N ASP A 75 16.00 -9.01 19.33
CA ASP A 75 14.56 -9.12 19.15
C ASP A 75 14.08 -8.17 18.04
N PHE A 76 13.01 -8.55 17.35
CA PHE A 76 12.54 -7.82 16.17
C PHE A 76 12.10 -6.38 16.48
N ASN A 77 11.59 -6.13 17.69
CA ASN A 77 11.18 -4.80 18.13
C ASN A 77 12.39 -3.86 18.32
N THR A 78 13.49 -4.35 18.89
CA THR A 78 14.75 -3.60 18.97
C THR A 78 15.28 -3.24 17.58
N VAL A 79 15.14 -4.14 16.61
CA VAL A 79 15.59 -3.90 15.24
C VAL A 79 14.70 -2.85 14.54
N ILE A 80 13.37 -2.91 14.67
CA ILE A 80 12.47 -1.90 14.07
C ILE A 80 12.72 -0.51 14.68
N GLY A 81 12.91 -0.42 16.00
CA GLY A 81 13.23 0.82 16.69
C GLY A 81 14.54 1.43 16.19
N THR A 82 15.54 0.57 15.91
CA THR A 82 16.83 0.99 15.33
C THR A 82 16.67 1.54 13.92
N VAL A 83 15.88 0.88 13.06
CA VAL A 83 15.58 1.35 11.69
C VAL A 83 14.98 2.74 11.73
N TRP A 84 13.96 2.98 12.56
CA TRP A 84 13.32 4.29 12.68
C TRP A 84 14.24 5.34 13.29
N LYS A 85 15.00 5.00 14.34
CA LYS A 85 15.96 5.92 14.96
C LYS A 85 16.96 6.48 13.94
N VAL A 86 17.48 5.61 13.06
CA VAL A 86 18.41 5.98 11.99
C VAL A 86 17.72 6.80 10.91
N ARG A 87 16.53 6.39 10.45
CA ARG A 87 15.76 7.12 9.44
C ARG A 87 15.40 8.53 9.89
N LEU A 88 14.83 8.68 11.08
CA LEU A 88 14.47 9.99 11.64
C LEU A 88 15.69 10.90 11.77
N LYS A 89 16.85 10.37 12.18
CA LYS A 89 18.09 11.14 12.20
C LYS A 89 18.49 11.61 10.80
N LYS A 90 18.41 10.73 9.80
CA LYS A 90 18.75 11.04 8.41
C LYS A 90 17.83 12.11 7.81
N TRP A 91 16.55 12.11 8.18
CA TRP A 91 15.56 13.08 7.71
C TRP A 91 15.52 14.38 8.53
N GLY A 92 16.40 14.55 9.52
CA GLY A 92 16.36 15.71 10.42
C GLY A 92 15.14 15.74 11.35
N LEU A 93 14.42 14.62 11.50
CA LEU A 93 13.22 14.43 12.33
C LEU A 93 13.56 13.86 13.72
N GLY A 94 14.78 14.09 14.20
CA GLY A 94 15.26 13.54 15.47
C GLY A 94 14.43 14.00 16.68
N HIS A 95 13.88 15.22 16.63
CA HIS A 95 13.02 15.81 17.66
C HIS A 95 11.64 15.17 17.73
N MET A 96 11.18 14.50 16.67
CA MET A 96 9.84 13.89 16.62
C MET A 96 9.74 12.53 17.32
N ARG A 97 10.87 11.98 17.79
CA ARG A 97 10.92 10.62 18.38
C ARG A 97 9.95 10.41 19.53
N GLU A 98 9.86 11.38 20.45
CA GLU A 98 8.98 11.27 21.62
C GLU A 98 7.51 11.31 21.20
N LYS A 99 7.14 12.19 20.26
CA LYS A 99 5.78 12.25 19.71
C LYS A 99 5.40 10.98 18.97
N MET A 100 6.30 10.43 18.15
CA MET A 100 6.07 9.17 17.44
C MET A 100 5.92 7.99 18.41
N ALA A 101 6.74 7.94 19.46
CA ALA A 101 6.59 6.92 20.51
C ALA A 101 5.26 7.05 21.26
N ALA A 102 4.88 8.26 21.68
CA ALA A 102 3.59 8.52 22.32
C ALA A 102 2.42 8.13 21.41
N TYR A 103 2.47 8.51 20.14
CA TYR A 103 1.49 8.12 19.13
C TYR A 103 1.38 6.59 19.00
N SER A 104 2.51 5.88 18.95
CA SER A 104 2.52 4.42 18.85
C SER A 104 1.93 3.73 20.07
N VAL A 105 2.18 4.24 21.28
CA VAL A 105 1.61 3.68 22.53
C VAL A 105 0.09 3.84 22.53
N LEU A 106 -0.41 5.05 22.22
CA LEU A 106 -1.84 5.32 22.15
C LEU A 106 -2.52 4.53 21.03
N TYR A 107 -1.85 4.37 19.89
CA TYR A 107 -2.32 3.55 18.78
C TYR A 107 -2.46 2.09 19.21
N GLU A 108 -1.45 1.52 19.88
CA GLU A 108 -1.46 0.15 20.39
C GLU A 108 -2.56 -0.06 21.43
N GLU A 109 -2.69 0.86 22.39
CA GLU A 109 -3.77 0.84 23.38
C GLU A 109 -5.13 0.79 22.68
N LEU A 110 -5.37 1.70 21.72
CA LEU A 110 -6.63 1.75 21.00
C LEU A 110 -6.87 0.49 20.16
N MET A 111 -5.86 -0.01 19.45
CA MET A 111 -5.98 -1.22 18.64
C MET A 111 -6.25 -2.46 19.48
N SER A 112 -5.65 -2.58 20.65
CA SER A 112 -5.84 -3.72 21.56
C SER A 112 -7.31 -3.88 21.99
N ARG A 113 -8.04 -2.76 22.17
CA ARG A 113 -9.46 -2.75 22.52
C ARG A 113 -10.36 -3.30 21.41
N PHE A 114 -9.93 -3.20 20.16
CA PHE A 114 -10.65 -3.72 19.00
C PHE A 114 -10.14 -5.09 18.52
N GLY A 115 -8.99 -5.56 19.02
CA GLY A 115 -8.39 -6.86 18.64
C GLY A 115 -9.15 -8.06 19.21
N GLU A 116 -8.71 -9.28 18.91
CA GLU A 116 -9.42 -10.52 19.32
C GLU A 116 -9.62 -10.68 20.84
N ALA A 117 -8.74 -10.12 21.66
CA ALA A 117 -8.91 -10.10 23.13
C ALA A 117 -9.55 -8.80 23.67
N GLY A 118 -9.89 -7.88 22.77
CA GLY A 118 -10.41 -6.55 23.10
C GLY A 118 -11.87 -6.54 23.57
N ASP A 119 -12.23 -5.45 24.25
CA ASP A 119 -13.55 -5.22 24.84
C ASP A 119 -14.57 -4.61 23.86
N ILE A 120 -14.14 -4.14 22.69
CA ILE A 120 -14.99 -3.50 21.69
C ILE A 120 -15.27 -4.45 20.51
N ARG A 121 -16.56 -4.69 20.27
CA ARG A 121 -17.10 -5.57 19.23
C ARG A 121 -18.18 -4.87 18.41
N LYS A 122 -18.49 -5.44 17.25
CA LYS A 122 -19.72 -5.11 16.51
C LYS A 122 -20.95 -5.58 17.32
N MET A 123 -22.13 -5.10 16.93
CA MET A 123 -23.39 -5.47 17.57
C MET A 123 -23.67 -6.98 17.54
N ASP A 124 -23.17 -7.69 16.53
CA ASP A 124 -23.29 -9.15 16.39
C ASP A 124 -22.23 -9.93 17.21
N GLY A 125 -21.41 -9.25 18.01
CA GLY A 125 -20.32 -9.83 18.79
C GLY A 125 -19.04 -10.09 18.00
N SER A 126 -19.04 -9.89 16.67
CA SER A 126 -17.85 -10.10 15.84
C SER A 126 -16.82 -8.97 15.97
N VAL A 127 -15.57 -9.26 15.62
CA VAL A 127 -14.47 -8.28 15.58
C VAL A 127 -14.63 -7.35 14.37
N TYR A 128 -14.23 -6.09 14.51
CA TYR A 128 -14.16 -5.16 13.39
C TYR A 128 -13.12 -5.61 12.36
N GLU A 129 -13.51 -5.71 11.08
CA GLU A 129 -12.56 -6.02 10.00
C GLU A 129 -11.57 -4.86 9.79
N ASN A 130 -12.03 -3.62 9.96
CA ASN A 130 -11.19 -2.44 9.99
C ASN A 130 -11.69 -1.50 11.11
N PRO A 131 -11.02 -1.46 12.28
CA PRO A 131 -11.45 -0.65 13.41
C PRO A 131 -11.56 0.85 13.10
N THR A 132 -10.68 1.39 12.26
CA THR A 132 -10.59 2.84 11.97
C THR A 132 -11.82 3.41 11.26
N TRP A 133 -12.61 2.53 10.63
CA TRP A 133 -13.89 2.90 10.01
C TRP A 133 -15.03 3.07 11.01
N SER A 134 -14.87 2.63 12.26
CA SER A 134 -15.91 2.76 13.25
C SER A 134 -15.91 4.14 13.91
N HIS A 135 -17.10 4.72 14.11
CA HIS A 135 -17.27 5.98 14.84
C HIS A 135 -16.69 5.89 16.26
N ARG A 136 -16.85 4.73 16.91
CA ARG A 136 -16.32 4.49 18.25
C ARG A 136 -14.80 4.60 18.30
N TRP A 137 -14.10 4.00 17.34
CA TRP A 137 -12.65 4.09 17.23
C TRP A 137 -12.22 5.55 17.06
N ARG A 138 -12.88 6.30 16.17
CA ARG A 138 -12.55 7.70 15.88
C ARG A 138 -12.79 8.61 17.09
N SER A 139 -13.90 8.40 17.79
CA SER A 139 -14.22 9.14 19.02
C SER A 139 -13.16 8.90 20.09
N LEU A 140 -12.71 7.65 20.24
CA LEU A 140 -11.66 7.31 21.19
C LEU A 140 -10.30 7.90 20.76
N ALA A 141 -9.94 7.81 19.48
CA ALA A 141 -8.72 8.39 18.93
C ALA A 141 -8.64 9.91 19.18
N ILE A 142 -9.75 10.64 19.01
CA ILE A 142 -9.83 12.06 19.35
C ILE A 142 -9.67 12.26 20.86
N SER A 143 -10.42 11.52 21.69
CA SER A 143 -10.37 11.70 23.15
C SER A 143 -9.01 11.36 23.77
N LEU A 144 -8.24 10.48 23.12
CA LEU A 144 -6.90 10.08 23.55
C LEU A 144 -5.80 11.02 23.02
N GLY A 145 -6.14 12.03 22.20
CA GLY A 145 -5.17 12.93 21.57
C GLY A 145 -4.39 12.29 20.40
N LEU A 146 -4.81 11.11 19.94
CA LEU A 146 -4.15 10.41 18.83
C LEU A 146 -4.28 11.19 17.52
N THR A 147 -5.42 11.83 17.29
CA THR A 147 -5.67 12.67 16.11
C THR A 147 -4.71 13.85 16.04
N ASP A 148 -4.55 14.59 17.15
CA ASP A 148 -3.69 15.77 17.22
C ASP A 148 -2.22 15.40 17.01
N LEU A 149 -1.76 14.33 17.66
CA LEU A 149 -0.42 13.79 17.47
C LEU A 149 -0.16 13.37 16.02
N ARG A 150 -1.14 12.74 15.35
CA ARG A 150 -1.00 12.40 13.93
C ARG A 150 -0.81 13.65 13.07
N LEU A 151 -1.64 14.68 13.26
CA LEU A 151 -1.54 15.94 12.51
C LEU A 151 -0.17 16.60 12.71
N GLU A 152 0.31 16.66 13.97
CA GLU A 152 1.63 17.22 14.28
C GLU A 152 2.78 16.45 13.63
N ILE A 153 2.71 15.12 13.60
CA ILE A 153 3.74 14.26 12.98
C ILE A 153 3.70 14.36 11.46
N ASP A 154 2.50 14.24 10.87
CA ASP A 154 2.32 14.22 9.42
C ASP A 154 2.59 15.58 8.78
N ALA A 155 2.50 16.69 9.54
CA ALA A 155 2.94 18.02 9.07
C ALA A 155 4.42 18.03 8.59
N GLU A 156 5.27 17.16 9.14
CA GLU A 156 6.68 17.04 8.77
C GLU A 156 6.97 15.89 7.78
N GLN A 157 5.97 15.16 7.29
CA GLN A 157 6.18 13.96 6.46
C GLN A 157 6.90 14.21 5.13
N HIS A 158 6.82 15.45 4.61
CA HIS A 158 7.57 15.88 3.44
C HIS A 158 9.10 15.73 3.60
N ARG A 159 9.61 15.85 4.83
CA ARG A 159 11.04 15.61 5.14
C ARG A 159 11.44 14.13 4.99
N ALA A 160 10.47 13.21 5.00
CA ALA A 160 10.64 11.79 4.70
C ALA A 160 10.37 11.45 3.22
N GLY A 161 10.02 12.44 2.40
CA GLY A 161 9.72 12.30 0.97
C GLY A 161 8.28 11.96 0.67
N MET A 162 7.40 12.12 1.65
CA MET A 162 5.97 11.89 1.45
C MET A 162 5.30 13.19 0.98
N GLY A 163 4.23 13.08 0.19
CA GLY A 163 3.48 14.27 -0.24
C GLY A 163 2.98 15.09 0.95
N ARG A 164 2.82 16.41 0.81
CA ARG A 164 2.28 17.23 1.91
C ARG A 164 0.84 16.80 2.21
N PRO A 165 0.43 16.69 3.48
CA PRO A 165 -0.99 16.51 3.78
C PRO A 165 -1.76 17.72 3.25
N LYS A 166 -2.95 17.50 2.67
CA LYS A 166 -3.86 18.60 2.34
C LYS A 166 -4.13 19.41 3.62
N GLU A 167 -4.30 20.73 3.53
CA GLU A 167 -4.65 21.56 4.68
C GLU A 167 -5.97 21.04 5.28
N VAL A 168 -5.86 20.26 6.37
CA VAL A 168 -6.97 19.53 6.96
C VAL A 168 -7.81 20.52 7.75
N SER A 169 -8.77 21.20 7.11
CA SER A 169 -9.79 21.89 7.89
C SER A 169 -10.95 20.96 8.30
N LYS A 170 -11.31 19.91 7.54
CA LYS A 170 -12.51 19.08 7.85
C LYS A 170 -12.55 17.63 7.35
N MET A 171 -11.53 17.10 6.68
CA MET A 171 -11.55 15.70 6.22
C MET A 171 -11.34 14.72 7.39
N ASP A 172 -12.03 13.58 7.31
CA ASP A 172 -11.88 12.45 8.21
C ASP A 172 -10.46 11.89 8.06
N LEU A 173 -9.54 12.33 8.93
CA LEU A 173 -8.13 11.94 8.92
C LEU A 173 -7.92 10.42 8.77
N TRP A 174 -8.89 9.63 9.20
CA TRP A 174 -8.84 8.16 9.20
C TRP A 174 -9.32 7.53 7.89
N THR A 175 -9.78 8.32 6.92
CA THR A 175 -9.97 7.94 5.52
C THR A 175 -8.83 8.37 4.62
N GLU A 176 -7.93 9.24 5.10
CA GLU A 176 -6.72 9.61 4.37
C GLU A 176 -5.72 8.45 4.28
N PRO A 177 -4.86 8.43 3.23
CA PRO A 177 -3.74 7.51 3.12
C PRO A 177 -2.86 7.44 4.37
N ILE A 178 -2.11 6.34 4.51
CA ILE A 178 -1.18 6.13 5.62
C ILE A 178 -0.17 7.30 5.67
N GLY A 179 -0.15 8.01 6.79
CA GLY A 179 0.82 9.08 7.07
C GLY A 179 2.14 8.56 7.66
N LEU A 180 3.06 9.47 7.98
CA LEU A 180 4.30 9.13 8.68
C LEU A 180 4.02 8.54 10.07
N ALA A 181 3.04 9.10 10.79
CA ALA A 181 2.64 8.63 12.11
C ALA A 181 2.13 7.18 12.07
N ASP A 182 1.20 6.90 11.15
CA ASP A 182 0.64 5.56 10.95
C ASP A 182 1.71 4.55 10.51
N ALA A 183 2.59 4.92 9.56
CA ALA A 183 3.65 4.03 9.10
C ALA A 183 4.57 3.60 10.26
N PHE A 184 4.87 4.52 11.19
CA PHE A 184 5.62 4.20 12.40
C PHE A 184 4.83 3.29 13.34
N ALA A 185 3.65 3.73 13.79
CA ALA A 185 2.87 2.98 14.78
C ALA A 185 2.47 1.58 14.30
N ARG A 186 2.06 1.46 13.04
CA ARG A 186 1.73 0.16 12.43
C ARG A 186 2.95 -0.74 12.35
N SER A 187 4.14 -0.21 12.05
CA SER A 187 5.36 -1.03 12.03
C SER A 187 5.69 -1.60 13.41
N THR A 188 5.53 -0.79 14.47
CA THR A 188 5.72 -1.24 15.86
C THR A 188 4.67 -2.28 16.25
N TRP A 189 3.39 -2.02 15.96
CA TRP A 189 2.29 -2.98 16.17
C TRP A 189 2.54 -4.31 15.45
N ILE A 190 2.96 -4.28 14.18
CA ILE A 190 3.31 -5.48 13.42
C ILE A 190 4.39 -6.29 14.15
N THR A 191 5.37 -5.65 14.79
CA THR A 191 6.39 -6.42 15.53
C THR A 191 5.84 -7.17 16.74
N SER A 192 4.79 -6.68 17.40
CA SER A 192 4.15 -7.39 18.52
C SER A 192 3.23 -8.52 18.05
N GLN A 193 2.63 -8.39 16.87
CA GLN A 193 1.73 -9.39 16.29
C GLN A 193 2.44 -10.52 15.53
N ASN A 194 3.72 -10.37 15.18
CA ASN A 194 4.41 -11.31 14.31
C ASN A 194 5.72 -11.77 14.96
N GLN A 195 5.91 -13.09 14.99
CA GLN A 195 7.18 -13.70 15.37
C GLN A 195 7.85 -14.24 14.12
N PHE A 196 9.05 -13.74 13.82
CA PHE A 196 9.87 -14.20 12.71
C PHE A 196 10.99 -15.08 13.24
N ASN A 197 11.03 -16.33 12.78
CA ASN A 197 12.14 -17.22 13.08
C ASN A 197 13.26 -16.98 12.06
N PHE A 198 14.31 -16.24 12.45
CA PHE A 198 15.43 -15.94 11.56
C PHE A 198 16.19 -17.19 11.11
N GLU A 199 16.10 -18.30 11.84
CA GLU A 199 16.76 -19.56 11.49
C GLU A 199 16.18 -20.18 10.21
N ASP A 200 14.91 -19.90 9.90
CA ASP A 200 14.21 -20.44 8.74
C ASP A 200 14.29 -19.52 7.51
N ILE A 201 14.82 -18.30 7.65
CA ILE A 201 14.85 -17.29 6.58
C ILE A 201 16.11 -17.45 5.74
N LEU A 202 15.94 -17.76 4.45
CA LEU A 202 17.01 -17.78 3.45
C LEU A 202 17.26 -16.41 2.81
N GLY A 203 16.22 -15.58 2.72
CA GLY A 203 16.31 -14.28 2.07
C GLY A 203 15.12 -13.38 2.37
N VAL A 204 15.32 -12.07 2.26
CA VAL A 204 14.30 -11.05 2.54
C VAL A 204 14.16 -10.14 1.32
N GLY A 205 13.02 -10.16 0.66
CA GLY A 205 12.80 -9.30 -0.53
C GLY A 205 13.77 -9.58 -1.67
N GLU A 206 14.28 -10.81 -1.78
CA GLU A 206 15.15 -11.23 -2.88
C GLU A 206 14.32 -11.56 -4.13
N LYS A 207 14.88 -11.33 -5.32
CA LYS A 207 14.18 -11.61 -6.57
C LYS A 207 14.19 -13.12 -6.87
N VAL A 208 13.02 -13.63 -7.22
CA VAL A 208 12.84 -14.95 -7.83
C VAL A 208 12.25 -14.77 -9.22
N PHE A 209 12.36 -15.79 -10.07
CA PHE A 209 12.18 -15.63 -11.50
C PHE A 209 11.22 -16.66 -12.09
N ILE A 210 10.38 -16.17 -12.99
CA ILE A 210 9.61 -16.99 -13.92
C ILE A 210 10.31 -16.89 -15.27
N THR A 211 10.82 -18.02 -15.74
CA THR A 211 11.47 -18.10 -17.05
C THR A 211 10.46 -18.58 -18.08
N LEU A 212 10.14 -17.71 -19.04
CA LEU A 212 9.29 -18.02 -20.19
C LEU A 212 10.14 -17.98 -21.47
N PRO A 213 9.71 -18.62 -22.59
CA PRO A 213 10.55 -18.77 -23.78
C PRO A 213 11.08 -17.46 -24.39
N HIS A 214 10.44 -16.32 -24.11
CA HIS A 214 10.74 -15.03 -24.73
C HIS A 214 10.88 -13.88 -23.70
N ILE A 215 10.77 -14.17 -22.40
CA ILE A 215 10.82 -13.16 -21.34
C ILE A 215 11.17 -13.81 -20.00
N LYS A 216 11.98 -13.13 -19.18
CA LYS A 216 12.21 -13.46 -17.77
C LYS A 216 11.45 -12.45 -16.91
N ILE A 217 10.59 -12.94 -16.02
CA ILE A 217 9.79 -12.07 -15.14
C ILE A 217 10.32 -12.23 -13.72
N SER A 218 10.83 -11.16 -13.13
CA SER A 218 11.19 -11.15 -11.71
C SER A 218 9.97 -10.86 -10.85
N VAL A 219 9.84 -11.58 -9.75
CA VAL A 219 8.90 -11.29 -8.67
C VAL A 219 9.67 -11.39 -7.36
N SER A 220 9.32 -10.58 -6.37
CA SER A 220 10.01 -10.62 -5.07
C SER A 220 9.03 -11.07 -3.99
N PRO A 221 9.16 -12.27 -3.39
CA PRO A 221 8.46 -12.56 -2.13
C PRO A 221 9.00 -11.64 -1.02
N ASP A 222 8.24 -11.46 0.05
CA ASP A 222 8.72 -10.70 1.20
C ASP A 222 9.77 -11.51 1.99
N LEU A 223 9.58 -12.83 2.09
CA LEU A 223 10.57 -13.76 2.63
C LEU A 223 10.71 -15.01 1.74
N ILE A 224 11.92 -15.53 1.67
CA ILE A 224 12.22 -16.87 1.19
C ILE A 224 12.58 -17.68 2.42
N LEU A 225 11.83 -18.75 2.68
CA LEU A 225 11.97 -19.58 3.87
C LEU A 225 12.34 -21.02 3.49
N ARG A 226 12.97 -21.72 4.43
CA ARG A 226 13.22 -23.16 4.34
C ARG A 226 12.76 -23.85 5.62
N SER A 227 11.84 -24.80 5.46
CA SER A 227 11.37 -25.67 6.55
C SER A 227 11.68 -27.10 6.18
N GLY A 228 12.78 -27.66 6.71
CA GLY A 228 13.29 -28.95 6.27
C GLY A 228 13.73 -28.89 4.80
N ASN A 229 13.10 -29.69 3.93
CA ASN A 229 13.35 -29.70 2.49
C ASN A 229 12.40 -28.80 1.69
N ASP A 230 11.45 -28.15 2.36
CA ASP A 230 10.42 -27.34 1.70
C ASP A 230 10.90 -25.91 1.48
N LEU A 231 10.91 -25.48 0.21
CA LEU A 231 11.10 -24.09 -0.19
C LEU A 231 9.78 -23.34 -0.12
N ILE A 232 9.71 -22.31 0.70
CA ILE A 232 8.49 -21.56 0.97
C ILE A 232 8.71 -20.10 0.58
N TYR A 233 7.74 -19.51 -0.13
CA TYR A 233 7.71 -18.07 -0.37
C TYR A 233 6.64 -17.43 0.52
N GLU A 234 7.00 -16.39 1.25
CA GLU A 234 6.06 -15.64 2.07
C GLU A 234 5.75 -14.27 1.45
N VAL A 235 4.47 -13.91 1.44
CA VAL A 235 3.94 -12.61 1.01
C VAL A 235 3.31 -11.92 2.20
N HIS A 236 3.74 -10.69 2.47
CA HIS A 236 3.22 -9.85 3.54
C HIS A 236 2.14 -8.92 3.01
N LEU A 237 1.01 -8.87 3.72
CA LEU A 237 -0.08 -7.92 3.49
C LEU A 237 -0.20 -6.98 4.69
N TYR A 238 -0.18 -5.67 4.41
CA TYR A 238 -0.07 -4.61 5.43
C TYR A 238 -1.39 -3.86 5.66
N ASP A 239 -2.44 -4.22 4.95
CA ASP A 239 -3.76 -3.61 5.11
C ASP A 239 -4.35 -3.90 6.49
N MET A 240 -5.27 -3.05 6.94
CA MET A 240 -5.98 -3.28 8.21
C MET A 240 -6.94 -4.48 8.13
N ARG A 241 -7.48 -4.72 6.93
CA ARG A 241 -8.51 -5.71 6.68
C ARG A 241 -7.87 -7.05 6.34
N ASN A 242 -8.28 -8.09 7.05
CA ASN A 242 -7.91 -9.45 6.72
C ASN A 242 -8.31 -9.75 5.25
N PRO A 243 -7.38 -10.26 4.43
CA PRO A 243 -7.66 -10.52 3.03
C PRO A 243 -8.61 -11.72 2.90
N ARG A 244 -9.52 -11.67 1.92
CA ARG A 244 -10.40 -12.80 1.63
C ARG A 244 -9.71 -13.74 0.65
N VAL A 245 -9.97 -15.04 0.76
CA VAL A 245 -9.38 -16.07 -0.13
C VAL A 245 -9.57 -15.75 -1.63
N PRO A 246 -10.76 -15.29 -2.10
CA PRO A 246 -10.91 -14.89 -3.50
C PRO A 246 -9.95 -13.76 -3.94
N ASP A 247 -9.69 -12.79 -3.05
CA ASP A 247 -8.79 -11.66 -3.32
C ASP A 247 -7.33 -12.12 -3.42
N LEU A 248 -6.96 -13.14 -2.62
CA LEU A 248 -5.62 -13.74 -2.69
C LEU A 248 -5.43 -14.55 -3.98
N MET A 249 -6.45 -15.29 -4.41
CA MET A 249 -6.37 -16.11 -5.61
C MET A 249 -6.38 -15.28 -6.90
N SER A 250 -6.90 -14.05 -6.88
CA SER A 250 -6.81 -13.10 -7.98
C SER A 250 -5.51 -12.29 -8.00
N ASN A 251 -4.72 -12.32 -6.91
CA ASN A 251 -3.49 -11.54 -6.78
C ASN A 251 -2.36 -12.07 -7.70
N TYR A 252 -1.93 -11.22 -8.64
CA TYR A 252 -0.89 -11.54 -9.61
C TYR A 252 0.46 -11.89 -9.01
N ARG A 253 0.84 -11.27 -7.88
CA ARG A 253 2.09 -11.58 -7.17
C ARG A 253 2.07 -13.00 -6.61
N ILE A 254 0.95 -13.42 -6.02
CA ILE A 254 0.77 -14.78 -5.49
C ILE A 254 0.78 -15.79 -6.65
N LYS A 255 0.01 -15.54 -7.71
CA LYS A 255 -0.01 -16.39 -8.91
C LYS A 255 1.38 -16.57 -9.51
N ALA A 256 2.15 -15.49 -9.63
CA ALA A 256 3.51 -15.50 -10.12
C ALA A 256 4.43 -16.39 -9.27
N LEU A 257 4.35 -16.24 -7.94
CA LEU A 257 5.18 -17.00 -7.01
C LEU A 257 4.95 -18.50 -7.08
N PHE A 258 3.76 -18.99 -7.46
CA PHE A 258 3.52 -20.42 -7.68
C PHE A 258 4.36 -21.06 -8.80
N SER A 259 4.94 -20.24 -9.68
CA SER A 259 5.74 -20.71 -10.82
C SER A 259 7.14 -20.10 -10.84
N ALA A 260 7.57 -19.46 -9.75
CA ALA A 260 8.85 -18.78 -9.69
C ALA A 260 9.93 -19.63 -8.99
N PHE A 261 11.17 -19.46 -9.44
CA PHE A 261 12.34 -20.19 -8.98
C PHE A 261 13.41 -19.22 -8.49
N VAL A 262 14.20 -19.62 -7.50
CA VAL A 262 15.43 -18.89 -7.17
C VAL A 262 16.39 -18.98 -8.36
N GLU A 263 17.13 -17.91 -8.63
CA GLU A 263 18.11 -17.90 -9.72
C GLU A 263 19.08 -19.07 -9.58
N ASP A 264 19.33 -19.76 -10.71
CA ASP A 264 20.20 -20.94 -10.79
C ASP A 264 19.80 -22.13 -9.89
N SER A 265 18.58 -22.13 -9.35
CA SER A 265 18.02 -23.24 -8.58
C SER A 265 16.89 -23.95 -9.34
N PRO A 266 16.92 -25.30 -9.44
CA PRO A 266 15.79 -26.07 -9.97
C PRO A 266 14.70 -26.32 -8.91
N GLU A 267 14.88 -25.89 -7.66
CA GLU A 267 13.92 -26.14 -6.58
C GLU A 267 12.59 -25.42 -6.85
N GLU A 268 11.50 -26.17 -6.91
CA GLU A 268 10.15 -25.61 -6.98
C GLU A 268 9.70 -25.15 -5.58
N VAL A 269 8.96 -24.05 -5.53
CA VAL A 269 8.25 -23.66 -4.31
C VAL A 269 7.23 -24.73 -3.92
N SER A 270 7.23 -25.16 -2.66
CA SER A 270 6.26 -26.13 -2.15
C SER A 270 5.00 -25.46 -1.62
N THR A 271 5.12 -24.24 -1.07
CA THR A 271 4.01 -23.46 -0.50
C THR A 271 4.25 -21.97 -0.66
N VAL A 272 3.19 -21.21 -0.97
CA VAL A 272 3.18 -19.75 -0.79
C VAL A 272 2.38 -19.43 0.46
N ILE A 273 3.03 -18.84 1.45
CA ILE A 273 2.38 -18.36 2.67
C ILE A 273 2.01 -16.90 2.48
N VAL A 274 0.77 -16.55 2.80
CA VAL A 274 0.33 -15.16 2.90
C VAL A 274 0.18 -14.81 4.37
N ARG A 275 0.97 -13.85 4.85
CA ARG A 275 0.89 -13.33 6.21
C ARG A 275 0.17 -11.98 6.21
N HIS A 276 -0.91 -11.90 6.98
CA HIS A 276 -1.53 -10.61 7.28
C HIS A 276 -0.81 -9.97 8.47
N MET A 277 0.03 -8.97 8.17
CA MET A 277 0.97 -8.40 9.13
C MET A 277 0.27 -7.74 10.30
N MET A 278 -0.91 -7.16 10.11
CA MET A 278 -1.63 -6.49 11.20
C MET A 278 -2.19 -7.45 12.26
N THR A 279 -2.34 -8.75 11.96
CA THR A 279 -2.89 -9.75 12.90
C THR A 279 -1.99 -10.97 13.12
N GLY A 280 -0.91 -11.12 12.36
CA GLY A 280 -0.04 -12.30 12.42
C GLY A 280 -0.62 -13.55 11.78
N ARG A 281 -1.88 -13.52 11.32
CA ARG A 281 -2.55 -14.67 10.72
C ARG A 281 -1.88 -15.06 9.40
N MET A 282 -1.64 -16.35 9.25
CA MET A 282 -1.04 -16.95 8.06
C MET A 282 -2.07 -17.76 7.29
N MET A 283 -1.97 -17.73 5.96
CA MET A 283 -2.72 -18.57 5.04
C MET A 283 -1.74 -19.32 4.14
N ASN A 284 -1.81 -20.64 4.17
CA ASN A 284 -0.97 -21.51 3.35
C ASN A 284 -1.70 -21.78 2.03
N LEU A 285 -1.07 -21.41 0.92
CA LEU A 285 -1.60 -21.64 -0.41
C LEU A 285 -0.72 -22.65 -1.14
N SER A 286 -1.32 -23.79 -1.49
CA SER A 286 -0.65 -24.80 -2.31
C SER A 286 -0.47 -24.29 -3.73
N PRO A 287 0.73 -24.40 -4.31
CA PRO A 287 1.00 -23.97 -5.67
C PRO A 287 0.08 -24.64 -6.68
N ARG A 288 -0.48 -23.83 -7.58
CA ARG A 288 -1.17 -24.31 -8.77
C ARG A 288 -0.25 -24.08 -9.96
N LYS A 289 0.41 -25.14 -10.45
CA LYS A 289 1.36 -25.03 -11.57
C LYS A 289 0.69 -24.31 -12.75
N ALA A 290 1.41 -23.33 -13.31
CA ALA A 290 0.97 -22.46 -14.40
C ALA A 290 -0.22 -21.51 -14.11
N ALA A 291 -0.66 -21.37 -12.86
CA ALA A 291 -1.71 -20.42 -12.51
C ALA A 291 -1.27 -18.97 -12.79
N GLY A 292 -2.06 -18.25 -13.59
CA GLY A 292 -1.80 -16.84 -13.91
C GLY A 292 -0.71 -16.56 -14.94
N LEU A 293 0.09 -17.56 -15.36
CA LEU A 293 1.14 -17.35 -16.38
C LEU A 293 0.54 -16.90 -17.73
N ASN A 294 -0.62 -17.44 -18.10
CA ASN A 294 -1.35 -17.05 -19.31
C ASN A 294 -1.86 -15.60 -19.28
N GLU A 295 -1.99 -15.01 -18.09
CA GLU A 295 -2.40 -13.61 -17.92
C GLU A 295 -1.16 -12.70 -17.83
N ILE A 296 -0.15 -13.11 -17.05
CA ILE A 296 1.06 -12.33 -16.77
C ILE A 296 1.96 -12.22 -18.01
N ALA A 297 2.15 -13.30 -18.77
CA ALA A 297 3.09 -13.32 -19.89
C ALA A 297 2.70 -12.36 -21.02
N PRO A 298 1.44 -12.32 -21.50
CA PRO A 298 1.01 -11.33 -22.49
C PRO A 298 1.12 -9.89 -21.97
N MET A 299 0.75 -9.65 -20.70
CA MET A 299 0.82 -8.33 -20.07
C MET A 299 2.27 -7.81 -20.01
N ALA A 300 3.19 -8.65 -19.54
CA ALA A 300 4.61 -8.33 -19.47
C ALA A 300 5.23 -8.09 -20.85
N THR A 301 4.85 -8.90 -21.85
CA THR A 301 5.30 -8.74 -23.23
C THR A 301 4.79 -7.43 -23.85
N ALA A 302 3.53 -7.08 -23.61
CA ALA A 302 2.94 -5.83 -24.10
C ALA A 302 3.64 -4.60 -23.50
N ILE A 303 3.93 -4.64 -22.20
CA ILE A 303 4.60 -3.54 -21.49
C ILE A 303 6.06 -3.41 -21.93
N LEU A 304 6.80 -4.50 -22.07
CA LEU A 304 8.16 -4.46 -22.61
C LEU A 304 8.21 -3.87 -24.01
N ARG A 305 7.25 -4.20 -24.88
CA ARG A 305 7.15 -3.60 -26.23
C ARG A 305 7.00 -2.08 -26.13
N ARG A 306 6.16 -1.58 -25.23
CA ARG A 306 5.97 -0.13 -25.02
C ARG A 306 7.23 0.54 -24.47
N ILE A 307 7.87 -0.05 -23.47
CA ILE A 307 9.13 0.44 -22.89
C ILE A 307 10.20 0.54 -23.99
N ASN A 308 10.36 -0.52 -24.79
CA ASN A 308 11.34 -0.55 -25.88
C ASN A 308 11.03 0.44 -27.01
N ALA A 309 9.74 0.69 -27.29
CA ALA A 309 9.30 1.70 -28.23
C ALA A 309 9.50 3.14 -27.71
N LYS A 310 9.91 3.31 -26.44
CA LYS A 310 9.93 4.60 -25.72
C LYS A 310 8.59 5.33 -25.79
N ASP A 311 7.50 4.56 -25.85
CA ASP A 311 6.13 5.09 -25.94
C ASP A 311 5.63 5.45 -24.53
N PHE A 312 6.16 6.54 -24.00
CA PHE A 312 5.74 7.16 -22.74
C PHE A 312 4.72 8.28 -22.98
N SER A 313 3.73 8.04 -23.84
CA SER A 313 2.70 9.02 -24.25
C SER A 313 1.76 9.42 -23.08
N GLY A 314 2.29 10.04 -22.02
CA GLY A 314 1.57 10.41 -20.81
C GLY A 314 1.00 9.21 -20.02
N PRO A 315 0.82 9.32 -18.71
CA PRO A 315 0.21 8.25 -17.93
C PRO A 315 -1.27 8.08 -18.31
N ARG A 316 -1.60 6.96 -18.97
CA ARG A 316 -2.99 6.54 -19.18
C ARG A 316 -3.59 6.12 -17.85
N MET A 317 -4.20 7.06 -17.17
CA MET A 317 -4.98 6.78 -15.96
C MET A 317 -6.39 6.43 -16.40
N VAL A 318 -6.66 5.13 -16.52
CA VAL A 318 -7.96 4.59 -16.96
C VAL A 318 -8.92 4.42 -15.77
N ASN A 319 -8.45 4.63 -14.54
CA ASN A 319 -9.22 4.27 -13.36
C ASN A 319 -9.94 5.49 -12.76
N GLY A 320 -11.21 5.29 -12.39
CA GLY A 320 -12.06 6.30 -11.76
C GLY A 320 -11.75 6.50 -10.27
N TRP A 321 -12.67 7.19 -9.58
CA TRP A 321 -12.53 7.52 -8.15
C TRP A 321 -12.27 6.29 -7.26
N ASP A 322 -12.85 5.11 -7.56
CA ASP A 322 -12.62 3.89 -6.77
C ASP A 322 -11.15 3.44 -6.70
N ALA A 323 -10.33 3.79 -7.70
CA ALA A 323 -8.92 3.44 -7.70
C ALA A 323 -8.02 4.61 -7.30
N CYS A 324 -8.42 5.85 -7.61
CA CYS A 324 -7.61 7.04 -7.37
C CYS A 324 -7.94 7.75 -6.05
N GLY A 325 -9.18 7.64 -5.58
CA GLY A 325 -9.71 8.30 -4.38
C GLY A 325 -9.05 7.82 -3.09
N ASP A 326 -8.82 6.51 -3.00
CA ASP A 326 -8.16 5.83 -1.88
C ASP A 326 -6.68 5.51 -2.17
N CYS A 327 -6.12 6.04 -3.26
CA CYS A 327 -4.75 5.74 -3.66
C CYS A 327 -3.74 6.46 -2.77
N ASP A 328 -2.76 5.72 -2.25
CA ASP A 328 -1.66 6.27 -1.47
C ASP A 328 -0.80 7.31 -2.22
N PHE A 329 -0.79 7.26 -3.56
CA PHE A 329 -0.09 8.23 -4.42
C PHE A 329 -0.94 9.48 -4.73
N LYS A 330 -2.20 9.52 -4.32
CA LYS A 330 -3.10 10.65 -4.57
C LYS A 330 -2.50 11.99 -4.12
N PRO A 331 -1.90 12.14 -2.93
CA PRO A 331 -1.31 13.43 -2.54
C PRO A 331 -0.24 13.91 -3.53
N LEU A 332 0.63 13.01 -3.99
CA LEU A 332 1.69 13.33 -4.96
C LEU A 332 1.12 13.72 -6.33
N CYS A 333 0.11 12.98 -6.81
CA CYS A 333 -0.50 13.22 -8.11
C CYS A 333 -1.25 14.56 -8.21
N PHE A 334 -1.71 15.11 -7.07
CA PHE A 334 -2.54 16.32 -6.98
C PHE A 334 -1.82 17.53 -6.38
N GLU A 335 -0.55 17.42 -5.98
CA GLU A 335 0.22 18.54 -5.41
C GLU A 335 0.59 19.59 -6.50
N GLY A 336 0.33 20.88 -6.24
CA GLY A 336 0.63 21.98 -7.16
C GLY A 336 -0.12 21.91 -8.51
N GLU A 337 0.57 22.22 -9.62
CA GLU A 337 0.13 21.86 -10.98
C GLU A 337 0.37 20.36 -11.23
N GLY A 338 -0.22 19.51 -10.40
CA GLY A 338 0.11 18.08 -10.32
C GLY A 338 0.01 17.33 -11.64
N LEU A 339 0.56 16.11 -11.67
CA LEU A 339 0.53 15.22 -12.83
C LEU A 339 -0.90 15.01 -13.38
N MET A 340 -1.89 15.03 -12.49
CA MET A 340 -3.31 14.96 -12.85
C MET A 340 -3.76 16.16 -13.68
N GLN A 341 -3.41 17.39 -13.28
CA GLN A 341 -3.79 18.59 -14.02
C GLN A 341 -3.06 18.70 -15.36
N ARG A 342 -1.79 18.26 -15.42
CA ARG A 342 -0.95 18.34 -16.61
C ARG A 342 -1.30 17.32 -17.69
N TYR A 343 -1.61 16.08 -17.31
CA TYR A 343 -1.75 14.99 -18.27
C TYR A 343 -3.16 14.38 -18.31
N ASN A 344 -4.04 14.68 -17.36
CA ASN A 344 -5.40 14.15 -17.35
C ASN A 344 -6.40 15.09 -16.65
N LEU A 345 -6.50 16.32 -17.15
CA LEU A 345 -7.38 17.37 -16.62
C LEU A 345 -8.84 16.90 -16.42
N PRO A 346 -9.46 16.12 -17.34
CA PRO A 346 -10.81 15.62 -17.12
C PRO A 346 -10.94 14.68 -15.92
N LEU A 347 -9.99 13.76 -15.71
CA LEU A 347 -10.02 12.87 -14.55
C LEU A 347 -9.71 13.62 -13.25
N SER A 348 -8.79 14.58 -13.30
CA SER A 348 -8.50 15.48 -12.18
C SER A 348 -9.77 16.19 -11.70
N GLY A 349 -10.51 16.82 -12.61
CA GLY A 349 -11.75 17.52 -12.28
C GLY A 349 -12.81 16.59 -11.68
N ARG A 350 -12.95 15.37 -12.21
CA ARG A 350 -13.89 14.37 -11.66
C ARG A 350 -13.54 13.95 -10.24
N ILE A 351 -12.26 13.70 -9.95
CA ILE A 351 -11.82 13.28 -8.61
C ILE A 351 -12.00 14.44 -7.62
N THR A 352 -11.63 15.67 -8.01
CA THR A 352 -11.86 16.86 -7.18
C THR A 352 -13.35 17.06 -6.89
N ALA A 353 -14.21 16.99 -7.91
CA ALA A 353 -15.66 17.10 -7.72
C ALA A 353 -16.23 15.99 -6.83
N ALA A 354 -15.73 14.76 -6.95
CA ALA A 354 -16.12 13.66 -6.08
C ALA A 354 -15.67 13.87 -4.63
N ASP A 355 -14.44 14.34 -4.40
CA ASP A 355 -13.92 14.69 -3.07
C ASP A 355 -14.76 15.82 -2.43
N GLU A 356 -15.07 16.87 -3.19
CA GLU A 356 -15.92 18.00 -2.74
C GLU A 356 -17.34 17.53 -2.42
N LEU A 357 -17.92 16.63 -3.24
CA LEU A 357 -19.24 16.08 -3.00
C LEU A 357 -19.27 15.19 -1.74
N ILE A 358 -18.23 14.38 -1.52
CA ILE A 358 -18.08 13.61 -0.27
C ILE A 358 -18.04 14.54 0.94
N GLU A 359 -17.30 15.64 0.85
CA GLU A 359 -17.21 16.63 1.92
C GLU A 359 -18.58 17.30 2.18
N LYS A 360 -19.28 17.71 1.12
CA LYS A 360 -20.66 18.24 1.21
C LYS A 360 -21.61 17.23 1.86
N ILE A 361 -21.59 15.97 1.43
CA ILE A 361 -22.43 14.89 1.97
C ILE A 361 -22.09 14.65 3.45
N HIS A 362 -20.81 14.56 3.82
CA HIS A 362 -20.39 14.41 5.21
C HIS A 362 -20.87 15.57 6.08
N HIS A 363 -20.80 16.81 5.60
CA HIS A 363 -21.31 17.98 6.31
C HIS A 363 -22.83 17.93 6.48
N GLN A 364 -23.58 17.56 5.44
CA GLN A 364 -25.04 17.43 5.50
C GLN A 364 -25.48 16.30 6.45
N LEU A 365 -24.79 15.16 6.40
CA LEU A 365 -25.06 14.01 7.24
C LEU A 365 -24.61 14.22 8.70
N ALA A 366 -23.82 15.26 9.01
CA ALA A 366 -23.35 15.55 10.36
C ALA A 366 -24.49 15.85 11.38
N SER A 367 -25.71 16.17 10.94
CA SER A 367 -26.88 16.33 11.82
C SER A 367 -27.78 15.09 11.92
N TYR A 368 -27.50 14.05 11.14
CA TYR A 368 -28.38 12.88 10.99
C TYR A 368 -28.05 11.76 11.98
N SER A 369 -29.04 10.88 12.24
CA SER A 369 -28.86 9.70 13.09
C SER A 369 -27.84 8.71 12.49
N GLU A 370 -27.25 7.85 13.32
CA GLU A 370 -26.22 6.88 12.87
C GLU A 370 -26.72 5.95 11.75
N ALA A 371 -28.01 5.57 11.79
CA ALA A 371 -28.62 4.74 10.76
C ALA A 371 -28.72 5.50 9.41
N ASP A 372 -29.16 6.75 9.46
CA ASP A 372 -29.33 7.60 8.28
C ASP A 372 -27.98 7.99 7.66
N ARG A 373 -26.96 8.24 8.49
CA ARG A 373 -25.58 8.46 8.00
C ARG A 373 -25.03 7.25 7.27
N LYS A 374 -25.30 6.04 7.78
CA LYS A 374 -24.82 4.79 7.19
C LYS A 374 -25.49 4.51 5.84
N ILE A 375 -26.78 4.83 5.73
CA ILE A 375 -27.54 4.79 4.48
C ILE A 375 -26.99 5.84 3.51
N GLY A 376 -26.86 7.10 3.93
CA GLY A 376 -26.31 8.18 3.11
C GLY A 376 -24.90 7.92 2.58
N ASN A 377 -24.01 7.37 3.42
CA ASN A 377 -22.66 6.98 3.00
C ASN A 377 -22.66 5.78 2.04
N ALA A 378 -23.57 4.82 2.22
CA ALA A 378 -23.73 3.71 1.29
C ALA A 378 -24.26 4.20 -0.08
N TYR A 379 -25.22 5.13 -0.09
CA TYR A 379 -25.70 5.77 -1.32
C TYR A 379 -24.61 6.60 -2.00
N ALA A 380 -23.86 7.40 -1.24
CA ALA A 380 -22.73 8.16 -1.76
C ALA A 380 -21.72 7.23 -2.45
N ARG A 381 -21.36 6.09 -1.83
CA ARG A 381 -20.45 5.10 -2.42
C ARG A 381 -20.96 4.45 -3.71
N VAL A 382 -22.28 4.45 -3.97
CA VAL A 382 -22.86 3.93 -5.21
C VAL A 382 -22.96 5.02 -6.27
N ILE A 383 -23.29 6.25 -5.87
CA ILE A 383 -23.55 7.38 -6.77
C ILE A 383 -22.26 8.07 -7.19
N LEU A 384 -21.27 8.18 -6.30
CA LEU A 384 -19.99 8.84 -6.58
C LEU A 384 -19.20 8.17 -7.72
N PRO A 385 -19.08 6.83 -7.79
CA PRO A 385 -18.47 6.18 -8.94
C PRO A 385 -19.23 6.44 -10.23
N TRP A 386 -20.56 6.54 -10.16
CA TRP A 386 -21.41 6.82 -11.32
C TRP A 386 -21.27 8.27 -11.80
N ILE A 387 -21.24 9.25 -10.91
CA ILE A 387 -20.92 10.66 -11.23
C ILE A 387 -19.51 10.76 -11.81
N ALA A 388 -18.52 10.06 -11.22
CA ALA A 388 -17.16 10.02 -11.72
C ALA A 388 -17.04 9.36 -13.11
N GLN A 389 -17.99 8.51 -13.50
CA GLN A 389 -18.06 7.94 -14.85
C GLN A 389 -18.75 8.87 -15.86
N ASN A 390 -19.49 9.90 -15.42
CA ASN A 390 -20.31 10.79 -16.24
C ASN A 390 -19.94 12.29 -16.08
N PRO A 391 -18.81 12.75 -16.65
CA PRO A 391 -18.25 14.09 -16.42
C PRO A 391 -19.04 15.28 -16.98
N GLY A 392 -20.08 15.02 -17.77
CA GLY A 392 -20.92 16.06 -18.36
C GLY A 392 -22.07 16.49 -17.44
N MET A 393 -22.14 15.93 -16.24
CA MET A 393 -23.21 16.25 -15.30
C MET A 393 -23.05 17.63 -14.69
N THR A 394 -24.11 18.43 -14.75
CA THR A 394 -24.19 19.71 -14.05
C THR A 394 -24.49 19.49 -12.56
N GLU A 395 -24.17 20.47 -11.71
CA GLU A 395 -24.50 20.44 -10.28
C GLU A 395 -26.00 20.17 -10.04
N GLU A 396 -26.85 20.78 -10.87
CA GLU A 396 -28.31 20.61 -10.86
C GLU A 396 -28.75 19.16 -11.17
N GLN A 397 -28.04 18.46 -12.06
CA GLN A 397 -28.29 17.04 -12.36
C GLN A 397 -27.83 16.12 -11.22
N ILE A 398 -26.76 16.46 -10.53
CA ILE A 398 -26.28 15.75 -9.34
C ILE A 398 -27.29 15.93 -8.20
N GLU A 399 -27.75 17.16 -7.96
CA GLU A 399 -28.76 17.47 -6.96
C GLU A 399 -30.10 16.77 -7.25
N TRP A 400 -30.53 16.72 -8.51
CA TRP A 400 -31.74 15.99 -8.91
C TRP A 400 -31.63 14.48 -8.63
N LEU A 401 -30.47 13.88 -8.89
CA LEU A 401 -30.20 12.48 -8.57
C LEU A 401 -30.21 12.20 -7.08
N LEU A 402 -29.71 13.13 -6.26
CA LEU A 402 -29.74 13.03 -4.81
C LEU A 402 -31.17 13.25 -4.26
N ALA A 403 -31.96 14.11 -4.90
CA ALA A 403 -33.34 14.40 -4.50
C ALA A 403 -34.34 13.31 -4.88
N GLY A 404 -34.15 12.61 -6.01
CA GLY A 404 -35.01 11.51 -6.47
C GLY A 404 -34.90 10.21 -5.67
N ILE A 405 -34.03 10.18 -4.65
CA ILE A 405 -33.77 9.03 -3.77
C ILE A 405 -34.47 9.21 -2.39
N GLY A 406 -35.05 10.39 -2.13
CA GLY A 406 -35.77 10.72 -0.90
C GLY A 406 -37.18 10.15 -0.80
#